data_AF-A0A4R4TAF6-F1
#
_entry.id   AF-A0A4R4TAF6-F1
#
_cell.length_a   1.000
_cell.length_b   1.000
_cell.length_c   1.000
_cell.angle_alpha   90.00
_cell.angle_beta   90.00
_cell.angle_gamma   90.00
#
_symmetry.space_group_name_H-M   'P 1'
#
loop_
_entity.id
_entity.type
_entity.pdbx_description
1 polymer ?
#
loop_
_entity_poly.entity_id
_entity_poly.type
_entity_poly.pdbx_seq_one_letter_code
_entity_poly.pdbx_strand_id
1 'polypeptide(L)'
;MSTPEVPDVRDRVAELRHIKGEEGKGISQRATENQRAKGKLTVDERLALLFDEGTFTEIEPLRRHRSTGFGLERQRPYTDGVVTGWGQVHGRTVFAYAHDFRIFGGSLGESHAEKIHKIMDMAETAGAPLVSLSDGAGARIQEGVMALAGYGGIFRRNVAASGVIPQISVILGPCAGGAAYSPALTDFVFMVRGMSQMYITGPDVVKAVTGESVSHEELGGAATHATMSGVASFVHDSETECLEEVRYLLSLLPANNREKPPVAPCDDPSDRRSEKLLELVPADPRRSYDMHAVIEEIADHGDFFEVHAQWAGNILCGFARLAGQTVGVVANQPNSFAGVLDSRASEKAANFIEFCDAFNIPLITLVDVPGFLPGRDQEQNGIIRHGAKLLYAYCNATVPRISMILRKAYGGAYIVMDSRSIGTDLAFAWPINEVAVMGAEGAANVIFRREIAAADDPEATRARVVKEYRSELMHPYYAAERGLVDDVIDPAETRAVLIRSLAMLRAKKAQLPERKHGTTPI
;
A
#
# COMPACT_ATOMS: atom_id res chain seq x y z
N MET A 1 15.96 27.07 -61.51
CA MET A 1 15.62 26.25 -60.33
C MET A 1 16.27 26.91 -59.14
N SER A 2 15.48 27.58 -58.29
CA SER A 2 15.97 28.16 -57.05
C SER A 2 16.47 27.03 -56.15
N THR A 3 17.72 27.07 -55.72
CA THR A 3 18.18 26.26 -54.59
C THR A 3 17.24 26.51 -53.41
N PRO A 4 16.73 25.48 -52.74
CA PRO A 4 15.95 25.69 -51.52
C PRO A 4 16.82 26.45 -50.53
N GLU A 5 16.35 27.62 -50.10
CA GLU A 5 17.03 28.42 -49.07
C GLU A 5 17.15 27.57 -47.82
N VAL A 6 18.38 27.42 -47.31
CA VAL A 6 18.62 26.66 -46.08
C VAL A 6 18.01 27.47 -44.93
N PRO A 7 17.02 26.93 -44.17
CA PRO A 7 16.35 27.69 -43.12
C PRO A 7 17.35 28.14 -42.06
N ASP A 8 17.23 29.39 -41.61
CA ASP A 8 18.09 29.90 -40.56
C ASP A 8 17.66 29.36 -39.17
N VAL A 9 18.45 29.68 -38.13
CA VAL A 9 18.14 29.20 -36.77
C VAL A 9 16.80 29.75 -36.26
N ARG A 10 16.40 30.96 -36.65
CA ARG A 10 15.13 31.56 -36.21
C ARG A 10 13.95 30.84 -36.85
N ASP A 11 14.06 30.49 -38.13
CA ASP A 11 13.06 29.68 -38.83
C ASP A 11 12.88 28.32 -38.14
N ARG A 12 13.99 27.65 -37.79
CA ARG A 12 13.98 26.37 -37.06
C ARG A 12 13.38 26.49 -35.66
N VAL A 13 13.61 27.60 -34.96
CA VAL A 13 12.99 27.87 -33.65
C VAL A 13 11.49 28.13 -33.80
N ALA A 14 11.06 28.84 -34.84
CA ALA A 14 9.63 29.04 -35.12
C ALA A 14 8.93 27.72 -35.46
N GLU A 15 9.56 26.88 -36.30
CA GLU A 15 9.11 25.52 -36.62
C GLU A 15 9.01 24.66 -35.35
N LEU A 16 10.02 24.68 -34.49
CA LEU A 16 10.01 23.94 -33.22
C LEU A 16 8.90 24.41 -32.28
N ARG A 17 8.67 25.73 -32.17
CA ARG A 17 7.57 26.29 -31.36
C ARG A 17 6.21 25.86 -31.90
N HIS A 18 6.05 25.83 -33.21
CA HIS A 18 4.84 25.31 -33.83
C HIS A 18 4.65 23.82 -33.53
N ILE A 19 5.68 23.00 -33.72
CA ILE A 19 5.64 21.55 -33.43
C ILE A 19 5.29 21.28 -31.95
N LYS A 20 5.96 21.95 -31.01
CA LYS A 20 5.68 21.81 -29.57
C LYS A 20 4.30 22.33 -29.18
N GLY A 21 3.80 23.38 -29.84
CA GLY A 21 2.45 23.88 -29.65
C GLY A 21 1.36 22.93 -30.15
N GLU A 22 1.67 22.09 -31.15
CA GLU A 22 0.76 21.06 -31.66
C GLU A 22 0.77 19.78 -30.81
N GLU A 23 1.92 19.42 -30.24
CA GLU A 23 2.08 18.27 -29.34
C GLU A 23 1.17 18.37 -28.10
N GLY A 24 1.17 19.53 -27.41
CA GLY A 24 0.33 19.75 -26.22
C GLY A 24 -1.19 19.82 -26.47
N LYS A 25 -1.66 19.80 -27.73
CA LYS A 25 -3.10 19.80 -28.05
C LYS A 25 -3.70 18.40 -28.21
N GLY A 26 -2.87 17.34 -28.20
CA GLY A 26 -3.28 15.98 -28.55
C GLY A 26 -3.57 15.80 -30.04
N ILE A 27 -4.15 14.65 -30.44
CA ILE A 27 -4.42 14.34 -31.87
C ILE A 27 -5.46 15.28 -32.48
N SER A 28 -6.48 15.69 -31.71
CA SER A 28 -7.53 16.60 -32.17
C SER A 28 -8.31 17.20 -31.01
N GLN A 29 -8.90 18.39 -31.23
CA GLN A 29 -9.82 19.01 -30.27
C GLN A 29 -10.98 18.08 -29.89
N ARG A 30 -11.53 17.34 -30.86
CA ARG A 30 -12.60 16.36 -30.63
C ARG A 30 -12.18 15.25 -29.66
N ALA A 31 -10.93 14.78 -29.72
CA ALA A 31 -10.43 13.76 -28.78
C ALA A 31 -10.37 14.31 -27.34
N THR A 32 -9.95 15.57 -27.19
CA THR A 32 -9.96 16.27 -25.89
C THR A 32 -11.38 16.48 -25.36
N GLU A 33 -12.32 16.91 -26.22
CA GLU A 33 -13.74 17.05 -25.86
C GLU A 33 -14.34 15.70 -25.43
N ASN A 34 -14.05 14.61 -26.14
CA ASN A 34 -14.49 13.26 -25.79
C ASN A 34 -13.93 12.78 -24.46
N GLN A 35 -12.66 13.10 -24.13
CA GLN A 35 -12.04 12.76 -22.85
C GLN A 35 -12.76 13.49 -21.71
N ARG A 36 -12.92 14.81 -21.84
CA ARG A 36 -13.62 15.65 -20.84
C ARG A 36 -15.10 15.30 -20.70
N ALA A 37 -15.77 14.92 -21.78
CA ALA A 37 -17.17 14.47 -21.75
C ALA A 37 -17.38 13.18 -20.93
N LYS A 38 -16.32 12.40 -20.70
CA LYS A 38 -16.32 11.24 -19.80
C LYS A 38 -15.99 11.62 -18.34
N GLY A 39 -15.87 12.91 -18.04
CA GLY A 39 -15.44 13.41 -16.73
C GLY A 39 -13.95 13.22 -16.46
N LYS A 40 -13.14 12.95 -17.50
CA LYS A 40 -11.71 12.66 -17.37
C LYS A 40 -10.85 13.86 -17.74
N LEU A 41 -9.78 14.05 -16.99
CA LEU A 41 -8.72 15.00 -17.26
C LEU A 41 -7.83 14.54 -18.44
N THR A 42 -7.16 15.51 -19.07
CA THR A 42 -6.08 15.25 -20.02
C THR A 42 -4.79 14.88 -19.27
N VAL A 43 -3.83 14.32 -20.01
CA VAL A 43 -2.49 14.00 -19.46
C VAL A 43 -1.81 15.25 -18.88
N ASP A 44 -1.95 16.40 -19.52
CA ASP A 44 -1.35 17.66 -19.10
C ASP A 44 -1.99 18.19 -17.81
N GLU A 45 -3.32 18.10 -17.71
CA GLU A 45 -4.08 18.48 -16.50
C GLU A 45 -3.69 17.60 -15.30
N ARG A 46 -3.53 16.28 -15.52
CA ARG A 46 -3.10 15.34 -14.48
C ARG A 46 -1.67 15.63 -14.01
N LEU A 47 -0.74 15.91 -14.93
CA LEU A 47 0.63 16.25 -14.59
C LEU A 47 0.72 17.59 -13.84
N ALA A 48 -0.10 18.57 -14.22
CA ALA A 48 -0.19 19.86 -13.53
C ALA A 48 -0.75 19.73 -12.10
N LEU A 49 -1.64 18.77 -11.84
CA LEU A 49 -2.11 18.46 -10.48
C LEU A 49 -1.05 17.70 -9.67
N LEU A 50 -0.33 16.78 -10.30
CA LEU A 50 0.67 15.96 -9.61
C LEU A 50 1.90 16.79 -9.20
N PHE A 51 2.42 17.64 -10.08
CA PHE A 51 3.68 18.37 -9.86
C PHE A 51 3.46 19.79 -9.35
N ASP A 52 4.45 20.30 -8.61
CA ASP A 52 4.52 21.70 -8.21
C ASP A 52 4.58 22.59 -9.46
N GLU A 53 3.91 23.74 -9.39
CA GLU A 53 3.70 24.63 -10.54
C GLU A 53 5.02 25.00 -11.23
N GLY A 54 5.08 24.78 -12.55
CA GLY A 54 6.23 25.14 -13.37
C GLY A 54 7.48 24.25 -13.21
N THR A 55 7.39 23.13 -12.47
CA THR A 55 8.56 22.27 -12.22
C THR A 55 8.68 21.07 -13.16
N PHE A 56 7.58 20.66 -13.81
CA PHE A 56 7.60 19.50 -14.70
C PHE A 56 8.45 19.74 -15.96
N THR A 57 9.37 18.82 -16.20
CA THR A 57 10.26 18.79 -17.35
C THR A 57 10.05 17.50 -18.13
N GLU A 58 9.49 17.63 -19.32
CA GLU A 58 9.22 16.49 -20.20
C GLU A 58 10.50 15.99 -20.91
N ILE A 59 10.57 14.66 -21.10
CA ILE A 59 11.57 13.94 -21.86
C ILE A 59 10.99 13.38 -23.16
N GLU A 60 11.75 13.57 -24.24
CA GLU A 60 11.41 13.03 -25.56
C GLU A 60 9.98 13.40 -26.04
N PRO A 61 9.57 14.69 -26.00
CA PRO A 61 8.27 15.11 -26.52
C PRO A 61 8.11 14.76 -28.00
N LEU A 62 9.21 14.83 -28.76
CA LEU A 62 9.19 14.61 -30.21
C LEU A 62 9.32 13.14 -30.64
N ARG A 63 9.22 12.17 -29.71
CA ARG A 63 9.27 10.74 -30.05
C ARG A 63 8.07 10.34 -30.90
N ARG A 64 8.29 9.47 -31.89
CA ARG A 64 7.26 8.91 -32.77
C ARG A 64 7.55 7.43 -33.00
N HIS A 65 6.51 6.60 -33.10
CA HIS A 65 6.70 5.19 -33.46
C HIS A 65 7.35 5.03 -34.84
N ARG A 66 7.97 3.87 -35.04
CA ARG A 66 8.63 3.46 -36.29
C ARG A 66 7.89 2.35 -37.03
N SER A 67 6.79 1.86 -36.45
CA SER A 67 5.98 0.79 -37.02
C SER A 67 5.44 1.15 -38.41
N THR A 68 5.40 0.14 -39.27
CA THR A 68 4.84 0.19 -40.64
C THR A 68 3.82 -0.94 -40.78
N GLY A 69 2.72 -0.67 -41.47
CA GLY A 69 1.66 -1.66 -41.66
C GLY A 69 0.41 -1.33 -40.85
N PHE A 70 -0.72 -1.90 -41.27
CA PHE A 70 -2.06 -1.62 -40.71
C PHE A 70 -2.45 -0.13 -40.71
N GLY A 71 -1.82 0.69 -41.55
CA GLY A 71 -2.10 2.13 -41.68
C GLY A 71 -1.42 3.01 -40.63
N LEU A 72 -0.66 2.45 -39.68
CA LEU A 72 0.05 3.20 -38.64
C LEU A 72 1.04 4.20 -39.24
N GLU A 73 1.67 3.88 -40.37
CA GLU A 73 2.63 4.76 -41.02
C GLU A 73 2.07 6.14 -41.40
N ARG A 74 0.73 6.25 -41.53
CA ARG A 74 0.03 7.48 -41.89
C ARG A 74 -0.23 8.40 -40.71
N GLN A 75 -0.22 7.87 -39.49
CA GLN A 75 -0.54 8.60 -38.28
C GLN A 75 0.57 8.37 -37.27
N ARG A 76 1.53 9.27 -37.19
CA ARG A 76 2.66 9.16 -36.26
C ARG A 76 2.63 10.35 -35.29
N PRO A 77 1.76 10.37 -34.27
CA PRO A 77 1.71 11.49 -33.34
C PRO A 77 3.03 11.62 -32.56
N TYR A 78 3.36 12.83 -32.13
CA TYR A 78 4.43 13.06 -31.15
C TYR A 78 4.05 12.41 -29.81
N THR A 79 5.03 12.20 -28.93
CA THR A 79 4.96 11.44 -27.66
C THR A 79 4.67 9.93 -27.79
N ASP A 80 4.12 9.47 -28.92
CA ASP A 80 3.62 8.09 -29.12
C ASP A 80 2.55 7.64 -28.08
N GLY A 81 1.88 8.61 -27.46
CA GLY A 81 0.78 8.38 -26.51
C GLY A 81 1.22 8.24 -25.06
N VAL A 82 2.45 8.64 -24.72
CA VAL A 82 2.91 8.75 -23.33
C VAL A 82 3.77 10.00 -23.13
N VAL A 83 3.42 10.76 -22.11
CA VAL A 83 4.22 11.88 -21.60
C VAL A 83 5.10 11.32 -20.49
N THR A 84 6.41 11.54 -20.56
CA THR A 84 7.36 11.08 -19.54
C THR A 84 8.24 12.24 -19.11
N GLY A 85 8.61 12.29 -17.84
CA GLY A 85 9.39 13.40 -17.33
C GLY A 85 9.62 13.34 -15.83
N TRP A 86 10.17 14.43 -15.31
CA TRP A 86 10.35 14.60 -13.87
C TRP A 86 9.93 16.01 -13.47
N GLY A 87 9.62 16.21 -12.21
CA GLY A 87 9.31 17.51 -11.63
C GLY A 87 9.52 17.48 -10.12
N GLN A 88 8.90 18.42 -9.41
CA GLN A 88 8.93 18.43 -7.96
C GLN A 88 7.52 18.18 -7.38
N VAL A 89 7.46 17.48 -6.26
CA VAL A 89 6.27 17.34 -5.42
C VAL A 89 6.68 17.73 -4.02
N HIS A 90 6.10 18.81 -3.49
CA HIS A 90 6.53 19.41 -2.22
C HIS A 90 8.05 19.69 -2.20
N GLY A 91 8.58 20.20 -3.32
CA GLY A 91 10.00 20.53 -3.51
C GLY A 91 10.93 19.32 -3.70
N ARG A 92 10.40 18.09 -3.75
CA ARG A 92 11.19 16.85 -3.90
C ARG A 92 11.07 16.29 -5.31
N THR A 93 12.18 15.87 -5.90
CA THR A 93 12.19 15.28 -7.24
C THR A 93 11.33 14.03 -7.30
N VAL A 94 10.43 13.97 -8.28
CA VAL A 94 9.60 12.80 -8.59
C VAL A 94 9.59 12.60 -10.11
N PHE A 95 9.68 11.35 -10.53
CA PHE A 95 9.57 10.94 -11.92
C PHE A 95 8.16 10.47 -12.22
N ALA A 96 7.69 10.69 -13.46
CA ALA A 96 6.40 10.18 -13.89
C ALA A 96 6.38 9.75 -15.35
N TYR A 97 5.50 8.79 -15.64
CA TYR A 97 4.97 8.59 -16.97
C TYR A 97 3.45 8.58 -16.93
N ALA A 98 2.84 9.20 -17.93
CA ALA A 98 1.40 9.40 -17.99
C ALA A 98 0.88 9.08 -19.38
N HIS A 99 -0.07 8.16 -19.46
CA HIS A 99 -0.66 7.73 -20.72
C HIS A 99 -1.64 8.79 -21.24
N ASP A 100 -1.55 9.09 -22.54
CA ASP A 100 -2.53 9.93 -23.21
C ASP A 100 -3.54 9.07 -23.98
N PHE A 101 -4.71 8.85 -23.39
CA PHE A 101 -5.79 8.06 -24.00
C PHE A 101 -6.27 8.64 -25.34
N ARG A 102 -6.05 9.94 -25.60
CA ARG A 102 -6.41 10.59 -26.87
C ARG A 102 -5.56 10.07 -28.03
N ILE A 103 -4.37 9.51 -27.75
CA ILE A 103 -3.45 8.95 -28.73
C ILE A 103 -3.55 7.42 -28.72
N PHE A 104 -4.10 6.85 -29.79
CA PHE A 104 -4.28 5.39 -29.96
C PHE A 104 -4.92 4.68 -28.75
N GLY A 105 -5.82 5.36 -28.03
CA GLY A 105 -6.44 4.81 -26.82
C GLY A 105 -5.44 4.57 -25.69
N GLY A 106 -4.31 5.29 -25.66
CA GLY A 106 -3.23 5.11 -24.68
C GLY A 106 -2.52 3.75 -24.81
N SER A 107 -2.68 3.07 -25.95
CA SER A 107 -2.11 1.74 -26.16
C SER A 107 -0.58 1.79 -26.27
N LEU A 108 0.05 0.81 -25.62
CA LEU A 108 1.50 0.69 -25.54
C LEU A 108 2.06 0.06 -26.82
N GLY A 109 2.82 0.86 -27.58
CA GLY A 109 3.68 0.43 -28.68
C GLY A 109 5.16 0.38 -28.29
N GLU A 110 6.03 0.10 -29.25
CA GLU A 110 7.49 0.00 -29.05
C GLU A 110 8.08 1.32 -28.55
N SER A 111 7.88 2.43 -29.28
CA SER A 111 8.47 3.73 -28.91
C SER A 111 7.88 4.31 -27.64
N HIS A 112 6.59 4.09 -27.40
CA HIS A 112 5.93 4.35 -26.13
C HIS A 112 6.61 3.62 -24.96
N ALA A 113 6.84 2.31 -25.11
CA ALA A 113 7.51 1.51 -24.07
C ALA A 113 8.95 1.96 -23.83
N GLU A 114 9.71 2.26 -24.89
CA GLU A 114 11.09 2.75 -24.78
C GLU A 114 11.18 4.09 -24.01
N LYS A 115 10.17 4.98 -24.14
CA LYS A 115 10.08 6.19 -23.30
C LYS A 115 9.89 5.84 -21.82
N ILE A 116 9.01 4.89 -21.52
CA ILE A 116 8.76 4.43 -20.14
C ILE A 116 10.01 3.75 -19.57
N HIS A 117 10.67 2.88 -20.33
CA HIS A 117 11.93 2.24 -19.94
C HIS A 117 12.97 3.27 -19.51
N LYS A 118 13.15 4.31 -20.33
CA LYS A 118 14.10 5.39 -20.04
C LYS A 118 13.77 6.13 -18.75
N ILE A 119 12.49 6.49 -18.54
CA ILE A 119 12.14 7.27 -17.33
C ILE A 119 12.28 6.43 -16.05
N MET A 120 11.97 5.13 -16.13
CA MET A 120 12.19 4.19 -15.04
C MET A 120 13.68 4.05 -14.72
N ASP A 121 14.53 3.88 -15.75
CA ASP A 121 15.99 3.79 -15.58
C ASP A 121 16.55 5.08 -14.95
N MET A 122 16.01 6.24 -15.33
CA MET A 122 16.39 7.53 -14.76
C MET A 122 15.94 7.68 -13.31
N ALA A 123 14.72 7.26 -12.96
CA ALA A 123 14.19 7.31 -11.59
C ALA A 123 15.03 6.45 -10.64
N GLU A 124 15.35 5.21 -11.06
CA GLU A 124 16.20 4.30 -10.29
C GLU A 124 17.62 4.87 -10.12
N THR A 125 18.22 5.40 -11.19
CA THR A 125 19.56 6.01 -11.14
C THR A 125 19.60 7.25 -10.25
N ALA A 126 18.55 8.06 -10.28
CA ALA A 126 18.43 9.26 -9.46
C ALA A 126 18.09 8.96 -7.99
N GLY A 127 17.57 7.76 -7.69
CA GLY A 127 17.07 7.41 -6.36
C GLY A 127 15.85 8.24 -5.98
N ALA A 128 14.90 8.43 -6.89
CA ALA A 128 13.69 9.23 -6.67
C ALA A 128 12.41 8.45 -6.98
N PRO A 129 11.27 8.77 -6.34
CA PRO A 129 10.01 8.08 -6.56
C PRO A 129 9.53 8.14 -8.00
N LEU A 130 8.78 7.11 -8.40
CA LEU A 130 8.17 6.99 -9.73
C LEU A 130 6.65 6.88 -9.60
N VAL A 131 5.92 7.77 -10.29
CA VAL A 131 4.45 7.75 -10.36
C VAL A 131 3.99 7.43 -11.78
N SER A 132 3.19 6.37 -11.94
CA SER A 132 2.58 6.03 -13.22
C SER A 132 1.12 6.47 -13.27
N LEU A 133 0.74 7.27 -14.26
CA LEU A 133 -0.64 7.67 -14.51
C LEU A 133 -1.20 6.84 -15.67
N SER A 134 -1.93 5.78 -15.34
CA SER A 134 -2.38 4.76 -16.29
C SER A 134 -3.77 5.06 -16.84
N ASP A 135 -3.85 5.20 -18.16
CA ASP A 135 -5.09 5.40 -18.92
C ASP A 135 -4.90 4.86 -20.34
N GLY A 136 -4.93 3.53 -20.49
CA GLY A 136 -4.52 2.86 -21.72
C GLY A 136 -5.22 1.54 -21.99
N ALA A 137 -5.65 1.33 -23.22
CA ALA A 137 -6.39 0.14 -23.66
C ALA A 137 -5.57 -1.17 -23.70
N GLY A 138 -4.33 -1.17 -23.22
CA GLY A 138 -3.43 -2.33 -23.22
C GLY A 138 -2.37 -2.26 -24.33
N ALA A 139 -2.04 -3.41 -24.92
CA ALA A 139 -1.03 -3.51 -25.97
C ALA A 139 -1.54 -2.95 -27.32
N ARG A 140 -0.68 -2.25 -28.06
CA ARG A 140 -0.99 -1.83 -29.43
C ARG A 140 -0.88 -3.03 -30.38
N ILE A 141 -2.02 -3.67 -30.65
CA ILE A 141 -2.11 -4.93 -31.41
C ILE A 141 -1.43 -4.82 -32.79
N GLN A 142 -1.50 -3.66 -33.44
CA GLN A 142 -0.90 -3.39 -34.74
C GLN A 142 0.63 -3.48 -34.75
N GLU A 143 1.29 -3.37 -33.59
CA GLU A 143 2.75 -3.53 -33.44
C GLU A 143 3.14 -4.95 -32.97
N GLY A 144 2.16 -5.82 -32.71
CA GLY A 144 2.36 -7.24 -32.41
C GLY A 144 3.30 -7.49 -31.22
N VAL A 145 4.26 -8.39 -31.41
CA VAL A 145 5.19 -8.84 -30.36
C VAL A 145 6.05 -7.70 -29.77
N MET A 146 6.25 -6.61 -30.51
CA MET A 146 7.04 -5.47 -30.02
C MET A 146 6.36 -4.79 -28.82
N ALA A 147 5.04 -4.72 -28.79
CA ALA A 147 4.30 -4.23 -27.63
C ALA A 147 4.51 -5.14 -26.40
N LEU A 148 4.56 -6.46 -26.59
CA LEU A 148 4.82 -7.43 -25.52
C LEU A 148 6.27 -7.34 -25.00
N ALA A 149 7.24 -7.18 -25.89
CA ALA A 149 8.63 -6.92 -25.51
C ALA A 149 8.75 -5.62 -24.71
N GLY A 150 7.98 -4.59 -25.10
CA GLY A 150 7.82 -3.35 -24.36
C GLY A 150 7.35 -3.57 -22.92
N TYR A 151 6.27 -4.33 -22.73
CA TYR A 151 5.79 -4.70 -21.39
C TYR A 151 6.83 -5.48 -20.58
N GLY A 152 7.49 -6.48 -21.17
CA GLY A 152 8.54 -7.25 -20.49
C GLY A 152 9.68 -6.37 -19.96
N GLY A 153 10.05 -5.32 -20.72
CA GLY A 153 11.04 -4.33 -20.27
C GLY A 153 10.56 -3.45 -19.12
N ILE A 154 9.25 -3.17 -19.01
CA ILE A 154 8.65 -2.43 -17.90
C ILE A 154 8.65 -3.32 -16.64
N PHE A 155 8.17 -4.56 -16.75
CA PHE A 155 8.08 -5.48 -15.60
C PHE A 155 9.44 -5.74 -14.98
N ARG A 156 10.48 -5.93 -15.80
CA ARG A 156 11.85 -6.11 -15.31
C ARG A 156 12.31 -4.93 -14.44
N ARG A 157 11.94 -3.71 -14.83
CA ARG A 157 12.30 -2.48 -14.10
C ARG A 157 11.46 -2.28 -12.85
N ASN A 158 10.18 -2.64 -12.88
CA ASN A 158 9.37 -2.64 -11.66
C ASN A 158 9.99 -3.53 -10.58
N VAL A 159 10.40 -4.75 -10.97
CA VAL A 159 11.03 -5.70 -10.05
C VAL A 159 12.42 -5.22 -9.59
N ALA A 160 13.22 -4.62 -10.47
CA ALA A 160 14.52 -4.07 -10.10
C ALA A 160 14.41 -2.88 -9.13
N ALA A 161 13.39 -2.04 -9.30
CA ALA A 161 13.13 -0.88 -8.47
C ALA A 161 12.35 -1.19 -7.18
N SER A 162 11.77 -2.39 -7.04
CA SER A 162 10.99 -2.81 -5.87
C SER A 162 11.85 -2.78 -4.61
N GLY A 163 11.40 -2.04 -3.59
CA GLY A 163 12.16 -1.79 -2.36
C GLY A 163 13.42 -0.92 -2.54
N VAL A 164 13.60 -0.25 -3.70
CA VAL A 164 14.70 0.67 -3.98
C VAL A 164 14.22 2.11 -4.04
N ILE A 165 13.22 2.37 -4.89
CA ILE A 165 12.50 3.65 -4.98
C ILE A 165 11.00 3.39 -4.81
N PRO A 166 10.23 4.30 -4.18
CA PRO A 166 8.79 4.14 -4.14
C PRO A 166 8.19 4.20 -5.54
N GLN A 167 7.34 3.21 -5.85
CA GLN A 167 6.61 3.09 -7.10
C GLN A 167 5.12 3.17 -6.83
N ILE A 168 4.45 4.17 -7.40
CA ILE A 168 3.02 4.42 -7.19
C ILE A 168 2.30 4.36 -8.53
N SER A 169 1.25 3.54 -8.61
CA SER A 169 0.39 3.47 -9.79
C SER A 169 -0.97 4.11 -9.54
N VAL A 170 -1.36 5.02 -10.42
CA VAL A 170 -2.65 5.70 -10.41
C VAL A 170 -3.43 5.27 -11.64
N ILE A 171 -4.48 4.49 -11.45
CA ILE A 171 -5.36 4.05 -12.52
C ILE A 171 -6.41 5.14 -12.70
N LEU A 172 -6.45 5.73 -13.90
CA LEU A 172 -7.30 6.86 -14.27
C LEU A 172 -8.13 6.55 -15.53
N GLY A 173 -8.34 5.26 -15.79
CA GLY A 173 -9.01 4.75 -16.97
C GLY A 173 -8.84 3.25 -17.14
N PRO A 174 -9.01 2.73 -18.37
CA PRO A 174 -8.77 1.32 -18.66
C PRO A 174 -7.30 0.96 -18.42
N CYS A 175 -7.08 -0.23 -17.86
CA CYS A 175 -5.79 -0.88 -17.69
C CYS A 175 -5.96 -2.39 -17.93
N ALA A 176 -5.94 -2.79 -19.20
CA ALA A 176 -6.33 -4.13 -19.62
C ALA A 176 -5.15 -5.01 -20.07
N GLY A 177 -5.26 -6.32 -19.86
CA GLY A 177 -4.28 -7.30 -20.32
C GLY A 177 -2.95 -7.18 -19.58
N GLY A 178 -1.86 -7.17 -20.35
CA GLY A 178 -0.50 -7.03 -19.79
C GLY A 178 -0.28 -5.72 -19.03
N ALA A 179 -1.07 -4.68 -19.30
CA ALA A 179 -0.95 -3.40 -18.59
C ALA A 179 -1.17 -3.53 -17.08
N ALA A 180 -2.07 -4.42 -16.65
CA ALA A 180 -2.43 -4.59 -15.25
C ALA A 180 -1.30 -5.17 -14.39
N TYR A 181 -0.33 -5.86 -14.98
CA TYR A 181 0.79 -6.43 -14.22
C TYR A 181 1.79 -5.40 -13.72
N SER A 182 1.98 -4.27 -14.41
CA SER A 182 2.92 -3.25 -13.94
C SER A 182 2.43 -2.61 -12.63
N PRO A 183 1.16 -2.10 -12.53
CA PRO A 183 0.61 -1.65 -11.25
C PRO A 183 0.64 -2.70 -10.15
N ALA A 184 0.37 -3.97 -10.46
CA ALA A 184 0.44 -5.06 -9.48
C ALA A 184 1.86 -5.34 -8.95
N LEU A 185 2.90 -4.85 -9.63
CA LEU A 185 4.31 -4.92 -9.20
C LEU A 185 4.78 -3.63 -8.50
N THR A 186 3.96 -2.60 -8.46
CA THR A 186 4.25 -1.35 -7.72
C THR A 186 3.78 -1.44 -6.27
N ASP A 187 4.21 -0.49 -5.44
CA ASP A 187 3.99 -0.54 -3.99
C ASP A 187 2.55 -0.17 -3.60
N PHE A 188 1.96 0.82 -4.28
CA PHE A 188 0.60 1.28 -4.03
C PHE A 188 -0.16 1.54 -5.33
N VAL A 189 -1.42 1.08 -5.35
CA VAL A 189 -2.33 1.27 -6.48
C VAL A 189 -3.51 2.14 -6.05
N PHE A 190 -3.61 3.33 -6.66
CA PHE A 190 -4.74 4.24 -6.53
C PHE A 190 -5.71 4.01 -7.68
N MET A 191 -7.01 3.99 -7.40
CA MET A 191 -8.06 3.92 -8.43
C MET A 191 -9.14 4.97 -8.19
N VAL A 192 -9.72 5.49 -9.27
CA VAL A 192 -10.86 6.43 -9.22
C VAL A 192 -12.17 5.70 -9.55
N ARG A 193 -13.17 5.82 -8.67
CA ARG A 193 -14.47 5.15 -8.76
C ARG A 193 -15.22 5.54 -10.03
N GLY A 194 -15.82 4.54 -10.71
CA GLY A 194 -16.59 4.75 -11.95
C GLY A 194 -15.75 5.17 -13.17
N MET A 195 -14.45 5.40 -13.00
CA MET A 195 -13.54 5.80 -14.07
C MET A 195 -12.51 4.72 -14.40
N SER A 196 -12.01 4.04 -13.37
CA SER A 196 -10.87 3.13 -13.46
C SER A 196 -11.33 1.70 -13.65
N GLN A 197 -10.70 0.97 -14.58
CA GLN A 197 -10.92 -0.46 -14.73
C GLN A 197 -9.61 -1.18 -14.94
N MET A 198 -9.39 -2.29 -14.23
CA MET A 198 -8.19 -3.10 -14.34
C MET A 198 -8.54 -4.59 -14.42
N TYR A 199 -8.04 -5.30 -15.44
CA TYR A 199 -8.27 -6.74 -15.57
C TYR A 199 -7.33 -7.36 -16.60
N ILE A 200 -7.03 -8.66 -16.45
CA ILE A 200 -6.24 -9.41 -17.44
C ILE A 200 -7.06 -9.71 -18.69
N THR A 201 -8.29 -10.17 -18.51
CA THR A 201 -9.16 -10.60 -19.61
C THR A 201 -10.41 -9.75 -19.59
N GLY A 202 -10.74 -9.11 -20.72
CA GLY A 202 -11.93 -8.25 -20.81
C GLY A 202 -13.25 -9.04 -20.79
N PRO A 203 -14.37 -8.38 -20.45
CA PRO A 203 -15.68 -9.03 -20.32
C PRO A 203 -16.14 -9.84 -21.53
N ASP A 204 -15.88 -9.34 -22.75
CA ASP A 204 -16.26 -10.05 -23.99
C ASP A 204 -15.58 -11.41 -24.11
N VAL A 205 -14.32 -11.52 -23.69
CA VAL A 205 -13.56 -12.77 -23.72
C VAL A 205 -14.01 -13.70 -22.59
N VAL A 206 -14.29 -13.16 -21.39
CA VAL A 206 -14.87 -13.93 -20.28
C VAL A 206 -16.18 -14.58 -20.72
N LYS A 207 -17.08 -13.81 -21.34
CA LYS A 207 -18.35 -14.32 -21.87
C LYS A 207 -18.18 -15.38 -22.93
N ALA A 208 -17.27 -15.16 -23.88
CA ALA A 208 -17.02 -16.11 -24.96
C ALA A 208 -16.48 -17.47 -24.46
N VAL A 209 -15.66 -17.47 -23.40
CA VAL A 209 -14.99 -18.68 -22.88
C VAL A 209 -15.80 -19.38 -21.80
N THR A 210 -16.40 -18.63 -20.88
CA THR A 210 -17.05 -19.18 -19.68
C THR A 210 -18.58 -19.13 -19.73
N GLY A 211 -19.14 -18.31 -20.62
CA GLY A 211 -20.58 -18.00 -20.65
C GLY A 211 -21.02 -16.94 -19.63
N GLU A 212 -20.13 -16.52 -18.71
CA GLU A 212 -20.43 -15.50 -17.70
C GLU A 212 -20.57 -14.12 -18.35
N SER A 213 -21.68 -13.44 -18.06
CA SER A 213 -21.90 -12.05 -18.49
C SER A 213 -21.68 -11.12 -17.31
N VAL A 214 -20.61 -10.34 -17.37
CA VAL A 214 -20.18 -9.40 -16.33
C VAL A 214 -19.87 -8.06 -16.97
N SER A 215 -20.14 -6.95 -16.29
CA SER A 215 -19.76 -5.62 -16.78
C SER A 215 -18.28 -5.31 -16.52
N HIS A 216 -17.74 -4.27 -17.16
CA HIS A 216 -16.38 -3.80 -16.88
C HIS A 216 -16.18 -3.38 -15.42
N GLU A 217 -17.19 -2.75 -14.81
CA GLU A 217 -17.14 -2.29 -13.42
C GLU A 217 -17.19 -3.46 -12.44
N GLU A 218 -18.07 -4.45 -12.68
CA GLU A 218 -18.14 -5.65 -11.83
C GLU A 218 -16.87 -6.49 -11.92
N LEU A 219 -16.30 -6.61 -13.12
CA LEU A 219 -15.12 -7.45 -13.37
C LEU A 219 -13.84 -6.86 -12.75
N GLY A 220 -13.64 -5.54 -12.87
CA GLY A 220 -12.36 -4.92 -12.52
C GLY A 220 -12.46 -3.43 -12.19
N GLY A 221 -13.62 -2.96 -11.75
CA GLY A 221 -13.80 -1.60 -11.26
C GLY A 221 -13.08 -1.37 -9.93
N ALA A 222 -12.99 -0.10 -9.53
CA ALA A 222 -12.31 0.30 -8.30
C ALA A 222 -12.88 -0.41 -7.05
N ALA A 223 -14.21 -0.58 -6.97
CA ALA A 223 -14.86 -1.25 -5.85
C ALA A 223 -14.47 -2.73 -5.73
N THR A 224 -14.41 -3.46 -6.85
CA THR A 224 -13.98 -4.87 -6.89
C THR A 224 -12.54 -5.01 -6.41
N HIS A 225 -11.65 -4.08 -6.82
CA HIS A 225 -10.27 -4.12 -6.38
C HIS A 225 -10.04 -3.69 -4.93
N ALA A 226 -10.87 -2.80 -4.39
CA ALA A 226 -10.77 -2.31 -3.02
C ALA A 226 -11.44 -3.19 -1.98
N THR A 227 -12.38 -4.06 -2.34
CA THR A 227 -13.14 -4.87 -1.36
C THR A 227 -12.96 -6.37 -1.53
N MET A 228 -12.69 -6.83 -2.75
CA MET A 228 -12.64 -8.27 -3.06
C MET A 228 -11.22 -8.77 -3.28
N SER A 229 -10.52 -8.22 -4.27
CA SER A 229 -9.19 -8.73 -4.66
C SER A 229 -8.03 -8.15 -3.86
N GLY A 230 -8.19 -6.97 -3.25
CA GLY A 230 -7.12 -6.32 -2.49
C GLY A 230 -6.00 -5.74 -3.36
N VAL A 231 -6.27 -5.50 -4.64
CA VAL A 231 -5.28 -4.93 -5.57
C VAL A 231 -5.22 -3.41 -5.46
N ALA A 232 -6.34 -2.75 -5.17
CA ALA A 232 -6.37 -1.31 -5.01
C ALA A 232 -6.10 -0.94 -3.55
N SER A 233 -4.99 -0.23 -3.33
CA SER A 233 -4.61 0.30 -2.02
C SER A 233 -5.52 1.44 -1.58
N PHE A 234 -5.90 2.30 -2.53
CA PHE A 234 -6.71 3.50 -2.29
C PHE A 234 -7.76 3.67 -3.38
N VAL A 235 -8.95 4.14 -3.00
CA VAL A 235 -10.02 4.48 -3.93
C VAL A 235 -10.61 5.83 -3.59
N HIS A 236 -10.63 6.71 -4.59
CA HIS A 236 -11.19 8.07 -4.50
C HIS A 236 -12.32 8.27 -5.50
N ASP A 237 -13.11 9.32 -5.30
CA ASP A 237 -14.27 9.60 -6.14
C ASP A 237 -13.93 10.56 -7.31
N SER A 238 -12.77 11.21 -7.27
CA SER A 238 -12.28 12.10 -8.34
C SER A 238 -10.79 11.97 -8.62
N GLU A 239 -10.36 12.36 -9.82
CA GLU A 239 -8.93 12.39 -10.18
C GLU A 239 -8.15 13.44 -9.38
N THR A 240 -8.77 14.57 -9.07
CA THR A 240 -8.13 15.65 -8.30
C THR A 240 -7.78 15.18 -6.90
N GLU A 241 -8.78 14.67 -6.16
CA GLU A 241 -8.57 14.10 -4.83
C GLU A 241 -7.53 12.98 -4.86
N CYS A 242 -7.64 12.08 -5.83
CA CYS A 242 -6.70 10.96 -5.99
C CYS A 242 -5.25 11.45 -6.15
N LEU A 243 -5.02 12.47 -6.98
CA LEU A 243 -3.67 13.01 -7.21
C LEU A 243 -3.16 13.84 -6.01
N GLU A 244 -4.05 14.52 -5.29
CA GLU A 244 -3.70 15.18 -4.03
C GLU A 244 -3.24 14.17 -2.97
N GLU A 245 -3.92 13.03 -2.85
CA GLU A 245 -3.55 11.96 -1.92
C GLU A 245 -2.26 11.23 -2.34
N VAL A 246 -1.98 11.10 -3.64
CA VAL A 246 -0.67 10.65 -4.12
C VAL A 246 0.44 11.59 -3.68
N ARG A 247 0.22 12.91 -3.76
CA ARG A 247 1.18 13.92 -3.26
C ARG A 247 1.36 13.82 -1.74
N TYR A 248 0.27 13.60 -1.01
CA TYR A 248 0.31 13.42 0.45
C TYR A 248 1.09 12.16 0.83
N LEU A 249 0.85 11.02 0.18
CA LEU A 249 1.63 9.79 0.36
C LEU A 249 3.12 10.03 0.09
N LEU A 250 3.48 10.71 -1.00
CA LEU A 250 4.86 11.05 -1.29
C LEU A 250 5.50 11.88 -0.15
N SER A 251 4.73 12.73 0.54
CA SER A 251 5.20 13.49 1.71
C SER A 251 5.54 12.61 2.92
N LEU A 252 5.03 11.38 2.98
CA LEU A 252 5.27 10.42 4.07
C LEU A 252 6.46 9.51 3.79
N LEU A 253 6.78 9.27 2.52
CA LEU A 253 7.80 8.30 2.08
C LEU A 253 9.17 8.95 1.85
N PRO A 254 10.30 8.24 2.07
CA PRO A 254 11.62 8.69 1.63
C PRO A 254 11.71 8.71 0.08
N ALA A 255 12.76 9.32 -0.48
CA ALA A 255 12.97 9.29 -1.93
C ALA A 255 13.40 7.90 -2.43
N ASN A 256 14.13 7.15 -1.60
CA ASN A 256 14.68 5.84 -1.87
C ASN A 256 15.02 5.11 -0.55
N ASN A 257 15.38 3.83 -0.64
CA ASN A 257 15.70 2.97 0.52
C ASN A 257 17.00 3.33 1.28
N ARG A 258 17.79 4.31 0.82
CA ARG A 258 19.01 4.75 1.51
C ARG A 258 18.77 5.95 2.41
N GLU A 259 17.56 6.51 2.36
CA GLU A 259 17.13 7.65 3.13
C GLU A 259 16.09 7.24 4.17
N LYS A 260 16.02 8.02 5.26
CA LYS A 260 14.91 7.90 6.21
C LYS A 260 13.72 8.72 5.69
N PRO A 261 12.49 8.39 6.11
CA PRO A 261 11.32 9.20 5.81
C PRO A 261 11.53 10.67 6.21
N PRO A 262 10.96 11.63 5.46
CA PRO A 262 11.06 13.05 5.79
C PRO A 262 10.40 13.33 7.14
N VAL A 263 11.00 14.24 7.90
CA VAL A 263 10.43 14.72 9.17
C VAL A 263 9.66 16.00 8.90
N ALA A 264 8.37 16.01 9.26
CA ALA A 264 7.53 17.20 9.17
C ALA A 264 7.64 18.04 10.46
N PRO A 265 7.55 19.38 10.38
CA PRO A 265 7.28 20.19 11.56
C PRO A 265 5.98 19.74 12.22
N CYS A 266 5.95 19.68 13.55
CA CYS A 266 4.78 19.29 14.33
C CYS A 266 4.69 20.19 15.56
N ASP A 267 3.50 20.73 15.81
CA ASP A 267 3.15 21.53 16.98
C ASP A 267 2.26 20.77 17.98
N ASP A 268 1.87 19.52 17.69
CA ASP A 268 1.24 18.62 18.67
C ASP A 268 2.28 18.14 19.71
N PRO A 269 2.14 18.50 21.00
CA PRO A 269 3.12 18.18 22.02
C PRO A 269 3.43 16.68 22.10
N SER A 270 4.73 16.35 22.12
CA SER A 270 5.18 14.95 22.19
C SER A 270 4.83 14.26 23.50
N ASP A 271 4.61 15.04 24.56
CA ASP A 271 4.24 14.60 25.91
C ASP A 271 2.74 14.75 26.20
N ARG A 272 1.92 15.03 25.16
CA ARG A 272 0.46 15.09 25.30
C ARG A 272 -0.05 13.77 25.88
N ARG A 273 -0.64 13.85 27.08
CA ARG A 273 -1.45 12.78 27.65
C ARG A 273 -2.82 12.76 26.97
N SER A 274 -3.38 11.57 26.76
CA SER A 274 -4.76 11.41 26.29
C SER A 274 -5.58 10.55 27.24
N GLU A 275 -6.32 11.21 28.14
CA GLU A 275 -7.22 10.54 29.09
C GLU A 275 -8.35 9.76 28.37
N LYS A 276 -8.70 10.14 27.13
CA LYS A 276 -9.68 9.41 26.31
C LYS A 276 -9.27 7.96 26.05
N LEU A 277 -7.96 7.65 26.02
CA LEU A 277 -7.47 6.29 25.83
C LEU A 277 -7.95 5.34 26.94
N LEU A 278 -8.23 5.85 28.14
CA LEU A 278 -8.80 5.09 29.26
C LEU A 278 -10.26 4.68 29.03
N GLU A 279 -10.97 5.37 28.14
CA GLU A 279 -12.40 5.18 27.87
C GLU A 279 -12.65 4.42 26.56
N LEU A 280 -11.77 4.57 25.57
CA LEU A 280 -11.93 3.99 24.23
C LEU A 280 -11.88 2.46 24.23
N VAL A 281 -11.00 1.86 25.03
CA VAL A 281 -10.85 0.40 25.08
C VAL A 281 -11.62 -0.16 26.29
N PRO A 282 -12.74 -0.86 26.08
CA PRO A 282 -13.55 -1.37 27.17
C PRO A 282 -12.87 -2.55 27.86
N ALA A 283 -12.91 -2.51 29.20
CA ALA A 283 -12.41 -3.59 30.06
C ALA A 283 -13.20 -4.90 29.90
N ASP A 284 -14.47 -4.88 29.48
CA ASP A 284 -15.20 -6.12 29.13
C ASP A 284 -14.61 -6.68 27.82
N PRO A 285 -13.98 -7.87 27.85
CA PRO A 285 -13.35 -8.45 26.68
C PRO A 285 -14.34 -8.77 25.55
N ARG A 286 -15.65 -8.84 25.82
CA ARG A 286 -16.67 -9.12 24.79
C ARG A 286 -17.12 -7.87 24.03
N ARG A 287 -16.85 -6.67 24.54
CA ARG A 287 -17.23 -5.43 23.87
C ARG A 287 -16.18 -5.07 22.81
N SER A 288 -16.64 -4.83 21.59
CA SER A 288 -15.79 -4.27 20.54
C SER A 288 -15.65 -2.75 20.69
N TYR A 289 -14.67 -2.19 20.01
CA TYR A 289 -14.42 -0.75 19.90
C TYR A 289 -13.73 -0.48 18.56
N ASP A 290 -13.66 0.79 18.19
CA ASP A 290 -12.99 1.19 16.96
C ASP A 290 -11.51 1.50 17.24
N MET A 291 -10.62 0.73 16.63
CA MET A 291 -9.18 0.94 16.74
C MET A 291 -8.72 2.25 16.04
N HIS A 292 -9.49 2.80 15.10
CA HIS A 292 -9.17 4.10 14.49
C HIS A 292 -9.10 5.20 15.54
N ALA A 293 -10.08 5.28 16.44
CA ALA A 293 -10.12 6.29 17.50
C ALA A 293 -8.90 6.22 18.43
N VAL A 294 -8.35 5.03 18.64
CA VAL A 294 -7.10 4.86 19.41
C VAL A 294 -5.91 5.41 18.62
N ILE A 295 -5.81 5.07 17.33
CA ILE A 295 -4.73 5.54 16.46
C ILE A 295 -4.76 7.07 16.36
N GLU A 296 -5.93 7.67 16.17
CA GLU A 296 -6.14 9.12 16.12
C GLU A 296 -5.70 9.83 17.41
N GLU A 297 -5.95 9.24 18.58
CA GLU A 297 -5.49 9.84 19.84
C GLU A 297 -3.96 9.78 20.01
N ILE A 298 -3.31 8.81 19.37
CA ILE A 298 -1.86 8.60 19.42
C ILE A 298 -1.13 9.43 18.36
N ALA A 299 -1.65 9.51 17.14
CA ALA A 299 -1.05 10.17 15.98
C ALA A 299 -0.96 11.70 16.14
N ASP A 300 -0.01 12.32 15.45
CA ASP A 300 0.05 13.78 15.33
C ASP A 300 -1.25 14.30 14.70
N HIS A 301 -1.96 15.18 15.41
CA HIS A 301 -3.23 15.77 14.98
C HIS A 301 -4.37 14.77 14.67
N GLY A 302 -4.18 13.49 15.02
CA GLY A 302 -5.08 12.41 14.64
C GLY A 302 -4.98 11.97 13.18
N ASP A 303 -3.93 12.38 12.47
CA ASP A 303 -3.77 12.03 11.06
C ASP A 303 -3.37 10.55 10.88
N PHE A 304 -4.22 9.80 10.19
CA PHE A 304 -3.97 8.41 9.82
C PHE A 304 -4.31 8.17 8.34
N PHE A 305 -3.28 7.88 7.54
CA PHE A 305 -3.40 7.57 6.12
C PHE A 305 -3.54 6.06 5.93
N GLU A 306 -4.78 5.57 5.96
CA GLU A 306 -5.10 4.14 5.95
C GLU A 306 -4.94 3.50 4.56
N VAL A 307 -4.15 2.43 4.48
CA VAL A 307 -3.94 1.60 3.31
C VAL A 307 -4.95 0.45 3.30
N HIS A 308 -5.59 0.19 2.15
CA HIS A 308 -6.57 -0.88 1.99
C HIS A 308 -7.75 -0.76 2.99
N ALA A 309 -8.26 0.46 3.24
CA ALA A 309 -9.34 0.70 4.21
C ALA A 309 -10.60 -0.15 3.97
N GLN A 310 -10.87 -0.51 2.71
CA GLN A 310 -12.05 -1.28 2.31
C GLN A 310 -11.78 -2.80 2.16
N TRP A 311 -10.54 -3.26 2.41
CA TRP A 311 -10.12 -4.65 2.27
C TRP A 311 -9.53 -5.19 3.58
N ALA A 312 -9.96 -6.40 3.97
CA ALA A 312 -9.54 -7.05 5.21
C ALA A 312 -9.66 -6.13 6.44
N GLY A 313 -10.85 -5.55 6.64
CA GLY A 313 -11.10 -4.53 7.68
C GLY A 313 -10.93 -5.02 9.13
N ASN A 314 -10.59 -6.29 9.36
CA ASN A 314 -10.19 -6.87 10.64
C ASN A 314 -8.73 -6.53 11.03
N ILE A 315 -7.94 -5.97 10.11
CA ILE A 315 -6.61 -5.39 10.38
C ILE A 315 -6.49 -4.02 9.68
N LEU A 316 -6.01 -3.04 10.43
CA LEU A 316 -5.70 -1.70 9.95
C LEU A 316 -4.20 -1.65 9.61
N CYS A 317 -3.89 -1.07 8.46
CA CYS A 317 -2.52 -0.79 8.04
C CYS A 317 -2.51 0.62 7.49
N GLY A 318 -1.56 1.45 7.90
CA GLY A 318 -1.52 2.82 7.40
C GLY A 318 -0.36 3.61 7.96
N PHE A 319 -0.16 4.80 7.41
CA PHE A 319 0.89 5.70 7.85
C PHE A 319 0.33 6.74 8.81
N ALA A 320 1.12 7.07 9.82
CA ALA A 320 0.86 8.21 10.70
C ALA A 320 2.18 8.98 10.90
N ARG A 321 2.11 10.13 11.57
CA ARG A 321 3.28 10.80 12.12
C ARG A 321 3.23 10.79 13.65
N LEU A 322 4.41 10.64 14.27
CA LEU A 322 4.62 10.85 15.70
C LEU A 322 5.79 11.82 15.90
N ALA A 323 5.50 12.99 16.48
CA ALA A 323 6.45 14.10 16.58
C ALA A 323 7.12 14.43 15.24
N GLY A 324 6.33 14.44 14.17
CA GLY A 324 6.74 14.73 12.81
C GLY A 324 7.38 13.56 12.05
N GLN A 325 7.65 12.43 12.70
CA GLN A 325 8.29 11.27 12.06
C GLN A 325 7.24 10.29 11.51
N THR A 326 7.36 9.93 10.23
CA THR A 326 6.50 8.89 9.64
C THR A 326 6.70 7.54 10.34
N VAL A 327 5.59 6.90 10.69
CA VAL A 327 5.52 5.53 11.22
C VAL A 327 4.48 4.73 10.45
N GLY A 328 4.72 3.43 10.30
CA GLY A 328 3.75 2.47 9.81
C GLY A 328 3.01 1.86 11.01
N VAL A 329 1.69 1.91 10.99
CA VAL A 329 0.83 1.34 12.04
C VAL A 329 0.19 0.06 11.51
N VAL A 330 0.28 -1.01 12.30
CA VAL A 330 -0.43 -2.27 12.07
C VAL A 330 -1.28 -2.57 13.29
N ALA A 331 -2.61 -2.63 13.14
CA ALA A 331 -3.49 -2.76 14.30
C ALA A 331 -4.64 -3.72 14.06
N ASN A 332 -4.96 -4.58 15.03
CA ASN A 332 -6.19 -5.38 14.94
C ASN A 332 -7.42 -4.47 15.07
N GLN A 333 -8.51 -4.78 14.37
CA GLN A 333 -9.76 -4.00 14.43
C GLN A 333 -10.88 -4.82 15.12
N PRO A 334 -11.11 -4.65 16.44
CA PRO A 334 -12.13 -5.40 17.17
C PRO A 334 -13.56 -5.22 16.65
N ASN A 335 -13.88 -4.09 16.01
CA ASN A 335 -15.19 -3.88 15.38
C ASN A 335 -15.40 -4.69 14.09
N SER A 336 -14.38 -5.38 13.57
CA SER A 336 -14.47 -6.21 12.37
C SER A 336 -13.93 -7.61 12.65
N PHE A 337 -14.81 -8.61 12.54
CA PHE A 337 -14.50 -10.01 12.88
C PHE A 337 -13.83 -10.20 14.26
N ALA A 338 -14.13 -9.34 15.24
CA ALA A 338 -13.51 -9.34 16.56
C ALA A 338 -11.97 -9.20 16.56
N GLY A 339 -11.39 -8.64 15.49
CA GLY A 339 -9.94 -8.43 15.36
C GLY A 339 -9.13 -9.70 15.06
N VAL A 340 -9.78 -10.81 14.69
CA VAL A 340 -9.09 -12.06 14.30
C VAL A 340 -8.21 -11.88 13.06
N LEU A 341 -7.15 -12.69 12.97
CA LEU A 341 -6.35 -12.81 11.75
C LEU A 341 -6.97 -13.85 10.80
N ASP A 342 -7.04 -13.52 9.52
CA ASP A 342 -7.43 -14.42 8.43
C ASP A 342 -6.43 -14.32 7.26
N SER A 343 -6.66 -15.05 6.17
CA SER A 343 -5.72 -15.06 5.05
C SER A 343 -5.52 -13.68 4.42
N ARG A 344 -6.60 -12.89 4.29
CA ARG A 344 -6.56 -11.56 3.68
C ARG A 344 -5.87 -10.55 4.59
N ALA A 345 -6.19 -10.54 5.89
CA ALA A 345 -5.52 -9.67 6.86
C ALA A 345 -4.02 -9.98 6.97
N SER A 346 -3.66 -11.26 6.95
CA SER A 346 -2.25 -11.68 6.99
C SER A 346 -1.48 -11.19 5.77
N GLU A 347 -2.09 -11.26 4.58
CA GLU A 347 -1.49 -10.76 3.33
C GLU A 347 -1.41 -9.22 3.30
N LYS A 348 -2.49 -8.52 3.68
CA LYS A 348 -2.52 -7.05 3.80
C LYS A 348 -1.38 -6.55 4.69
N ALA A 349 -1.28 -7.09 5.91
CA ALA A 349 -0.28 -6.64 6.87
C ALA A 349 1.15 -7.04 6.46
N ALA A 350 1.36 -8.25 5.91
CA ALA A 350 2.67 -8.69 5.46
C ALA A 350 3.26 -7.76 4.40
N ASN A 351 2.48 -7.44 3.35
CA ASN A 351 2.91 -6.54 2.28
C ASN A 351 3.22 -5.14 2.81
N PHE A 352 2.40 -4.61 3.72
CA PHE A 352 2.62 -3.29 4.33
C PHE A 352 3.88 -3.24 5.20
N ILE A 353 4.14 -4.30 5.99
CA ILE A 353 5.35 -4.42 6.83
C ILE A 353 6.60 -4.49 5.97
N GLU A 354 6.59 -5.32 4.91
CA GLU A 354 7.73 -5.43 4.00
C GLU A 354 8.03 -4.10 3.30
N PHE A 355 6.99 -3.36 2.89
CA PHE A 355 7.15 -2.01 2.36
C PHE A 355 7.77 -1.05 3.39
N CYS A 356 7.23 -1.02 4.61
CA CYS A 356 7.76 -0.15 5.67
C CYS A 356 9.23 -0.44 5.97
N ASP A 357 9.59 -1.72 6.06
CA ASP A 357 10.98 -2.13 6.28
C ASP A 357 11.89 -1.71 5.13
N ALA A 358 11.48 -1.94 3.88
CA ALA A 358 12.25 -1.58 2.69
C ALA A 358 12.57 -0.07 2.61
N PHE A 359 11.69 0.78 3.16
CA PHE A 359 11.82 2.23 3.10
C PHE A 359 12.12 2.89 4.46
N ASN A 360 12.72 2.14 5.40
CA ASN A 360 13.19 2.65 6.69
C ASN A 360 12.09 3.30 7.55
N ILE A 361 10.83 2.86 7.41
CA ILE A 361 9.69 3.35 8.17
C ILE A 361 9.53 2.49 9.43
N PRO A 362 9.65 3.07 10.65
CA PRO A 362 9.39 2.37 11.90
C PRO A 362 7.99 1.77 11.95
N LEU A 363 7.85 0.62 12.61
CA LEU A 363 6.58 -0.09 12.78
C LEU A 363 6.07 0.02 14.22
N ILE A 364 4.79 0.37 14.34
CA ILE A 364 4.03 0.34 15.59
C ILE A 364 2.89 -0.64 15.44
N THR A 365 2.88 -1.65 16.30
CA THR A 365 1.87 -2.71 16.25
C THR A 365 0.93 -2.59 17.44
N LEU A 366 -0.35 -2.33 17.20
CA LEU A 366 -1.38 -2.23 18.25
C LEU A 366 -2.18 -3.54 18.31
N VAL A 367 -2.05 -4.26 19.43
CA VAL A 367 -2.51 -5.65 19.55
C VAL A 367 -3.79 -5.76 20.37
N ASP A 368 -4.85 -6.26 19.74
CA ASP A 368 -6.07 -6.76 20.38
C ASP A 368 -6.65 -7.91 19.52
N VAL A 369 -6.04 -9.08 19.63
CA VAL A 369 -6.32 -10.25 18.80
C VAL A 369 -6.67 -11.48 19.63
N PRO A 370 -7.85 -12.08 19.43
CA PRO A 370 -8.24 -13.31 20.14
C PRO A 370 -7.70 -14.59 19.46
N GLY A 371 -7.14 -14.50 18.25
CA GLY A 371 -6.61 -15.63 17.51
C GLY A 371 -6.76 -15.48 16.00
N PHE A 372 -6.65 -16.60 15.29
CA PHE A 372 -6.99 -16.72 13.88
C PHE A 372 -8.48 -17.07 13.71
N LEU A 373 -9.08 -16.67 12.58
CA LEU A 373 -10.45 -17.01 12.24
C LEU A 373 -10.58 -18.53 12.09
N PRO A 374 -11.39 -19.22 12.92
CA PRO A 374 -11.59 -20.65 12.76
C PRO A 374 -12.49 -20.96 11.56
N GLY A 375 -12.18 -22.02 10.81
CA GLY A 375 -13.09 -22.51 9.76
C GLY A 375 -12.44 -23.44 8.76
N ARG A 376 -13.21 -24.40 8.23
CA ARG A 376 -12.73 -25.33 7.19
C ARG A 376 -12.25 -24.58 5.95
N ASP A 377 -12.95 -23.51 5.59
CA ASP A 377 -12.61 -22.71 4.41
C ASP A 377 -11.28 -21.96 4.60
N GLN A 378 -10.92 -21.56 5.82
CA GLN A 378 -9.62 -20.95 6.10
C GLN A 378 -8.48 -21.97 5.89
N GLU A 379 -8.65 -23.18 6.42
CA GLU A 379 -7.69 -24.27 6.23
C GLU A 379 -7.54 -24.66 4.75
N GLN A 380 -8.65 -24.83 4.03
CA GLN A 380 -8.66 -25.19 2.62
C GLN A 380 -8.08 -24.11 1.70
N ASN A 381 -8.24 -22.84 2.07
CA ASN A 381 -7.63 -21.72 1.34
C ASN A 381 -6.17 -21.45 1.76
N GLY A 382 -5.62 -22.24 2.68
CA GLY A 382 -4.20 -22.20 3.04
C GLY A 382 -3.84 -21.14 4.07
N ILE A 383 -4.66 -20.93 5.10
CA ILE A 383 -4.38 -19.97 6.19
C ILE A 383 -2.98 -20.15 6.79
N ILE A 384 -2.45 -21.37 6.84
CA ILE A 384 -1.10 -21.66 7.35
C ILE A 384 -0.03 -20.89 6.55
N ARG A 385 -0.06 -20.94 5.21
CA ARG A 385 0.91 -20.22 4.37
C ARG A 385 0.66 -18.71 4.38
N HIS A 386 -0.59 -18.27 4.42
CA HIS A 386 -0.93 -16.85 4.46
C HIS A 386 -0.55 -16.21 5.81
N GLY A 387 -0.87 -16.85 6.93
CA GLY A 387 -0.45 -16.42 8.27
C GLY A 387 1.08 -16.41 8.43
N ALA A 388 1.77 -17.37 7.79
CA ALA A 388 3.22 -17.39 7.76
C ALA A 388 3.85 -16.22 7.00
N LYS A 389 3.15 -15.58 6.04
CA LYS A 389 3.62 -14.34 5.39
C LYS A 389 3.80 -13.23 6.40
N LEU A 390 2.80 -13.01 7.28
CA LEU A 390 2.86 -11.97 8.31
C LEU A 390 3.99 -12.24 9.32
N LEU A 391 4.13 -13.50 9.75
CA LEU A 391 5.24 -13.91 10.61
C LEU A 391 6.61 -13.67 9.94
N TYR A 392 6.73 -14.03 8.66
CA TYR A 392 7.95 -13.82 7.89
C TYR A 392 8.29 -12.33 7.79
N ALA A 393 7.30 -11.49 7.47
CA ALA A 393 7.47 -10.05 7.31
C ALA A 393 8.05 -9.41 8.59
N TYR A 394 7.47 -9.69 9.77
CA TYR A 394 8.03 -9.20 11.03
C TYR A 394 9.42 -9.78 11.31
N CYS A 395 9.60 -11.10 11.24
CA CYS A 395 10.90 -11.74 11.50
C CYS A 395 12.03 -11.23 10.59
N ASN A 396 11.69 -10.78 9.38
CA ASN A 396 12.65 -10.24 8.42
C ASN A 396 12.87 -8.73 8.60
N ALA A 397 11.94 -8.00 9.20
CA ALA A 397 12.03 -6.55 9.36
C ALA A 397 13.15 -6.13 10.34
N THR A 398 13.93 -5.15 9.91
CA THR A 398 15.09 -4.58 10.60
C THR A 398 14.89 -3.15 11.08
N VAL A 399 13.85 -2.47 10.58
CA VAL A 399 13.39 -1.17 11.12
C VAL A 399 13.05 -1.24 12.61
N PRO A 400 13.01 -0.10 13.32
CA PRO A 400 12.47 -0.06 14.68
C PRO A 400 11.06 -0.64 14.75
N ARG A 401 10.82 -1.53 15.70
CA ARG A 401 9.56 -2.24 15.91
C ARG A 401 9.12 -2.09 17.37
N ILE A 402 7.94 -1.54 17.57
CA ILE A 402 7.33 -1.39 18.89
C ILE A 402 5.95 -2.07 18.88
N SER A 403 5.74 -3.01 19.80
CA SER A 403 4.45 -3.66 20.01
C SER A 403 3.76 -3.09 21.25
N MET A 404 2.47 -2.80 21.14
CA MET A 404 1.63 -2.25 22.21
C MET A 404 0.39 -3.13 22.35
N ILE A 405 0.32 -3.89 23.43
CA ILE A 405 -0.80 -4.79 23.73
C ILE A 405 -1.88 -4.00 24.47
N LEU A 406 -3.00 -3.74 23.80
CA LEU A 406 -4.10 -2.97 24.37
C LEU A 406 -5.00 -3.84 25.23
N ARG A 407 -5.28 -5.06 24.76
CA ARG A 407 -6.21 -5.97 25.43
C ARG A 407 -5.87 -7.44 25.16
N LYS A 408 -6.46 -8.11 24.17
CA LYS A 408 -6.22 -9.55 23.96
C LYS A 408 -4.95 -9.82 23.16
N ALA A 409 -4.19 -10.81 23.57
CA ALA A 409 -3.12 -11.36 22.77
C ALA A 409 -3.02 -12.87 23.03
N TYR A 410 -3.72 -13.66 22.22
CA TYR A 410 -3.81 -15.12 22.44
C TYR A 410 -3.05 -15.95 21.40
N GLY A 411 -2.39 -17.01 21.89
CA GLY A 411 -1.87 -18.12 21.11
C GLY A 411 -0.91 -17.70 20.00
N GLY A 412 -1.06 -18.32 18.82
CA GLY A 412 -0.25 -17.99 17.66
C GLY A 412 -0.41 -16.55 17.18
N ALA A 413 -1.56 -15.92 17.41
CA ALA A 413 -1.78 -14.55 16.98
C ALA A 413 -0.99 -13.53 17.81
N TYR A 414 -0.80 -13.78 19.12
CA TYR A 414 0.16 -13.01 19.92
C TYR A 414 1.56 -13.03 19.30
N ILE A 415 2.02 -14.22 18.88
CA ILE A 415 3.34 -14.38 18.29
C ILE A 415 3.46 -13.56 17.00
N VAL A 416 2.47 -13.73 16.12
CA VAL A 416 2.41 -13.12 14.77
C VAL A 416 2.24 -11.60 14.82
N MET A 417 1.56 -11.06 15.84
CA MET A 417 1.37 -9.61 16.04
C MET A 417 2.56 -8.99 16.77
N ASP A 418 3.76 -9.19 16.23
CA ASP A 418 4.99 -8.51 16.69
C ASP A 418 5.36 -8.81 18.17
N SER A 419 5.43 -10.09 18.54
CA SER A 419 5.88 -10.45 19.89
C SER A 419 7.39 -10.29 20.10
N ARG A 420 7.80 -10.14 21.37
CA ARG A 420 9.22 -10.05 21.76
C ARG A 420 10.06 -11.24 21.27
N SER A 421 9.49 -12.44 21.25
CA SER A 421 10.19 -13.66 20.82
C SER A 421 10.51 -13.70 19.32
N ILE A 422 9.86 -12.86 18.51
CA ILE A 422 10.14 -12.73 17.06
C ILE A 422 10.92 -11.46 16.72
N GLY A 423 11.55 -10.83 17.72
CA GLY A 423 12.56 -9.79 17.52
C GLY A 423 12.06 -8.35 17.61
N THR A 424 10.85 -8.11 18.13
CA THR A 424 10.39 -6.75 18.45
C THR A 424 11.36 -6.07 19.41
N ASP A 425 11.66 -4.78 19.19
CA ASP A 425 12.64 -4.07 20.00
C ASP A 425 12.11 -3.74 21.39
N LEU A 426 10.86 -3.27 21.44
CA LEU A 426 10.14 -2.92 22.67
C LEU A 426 8.70 -3.41 22.61
N ALA A 427 8.28 -4.14 23.65
CA ALA A 427 6.92 -4.60 23.83
C ALA A 427 6.32 -3.95 25.09
N PHE A 428 5.19 -3.26 24.93
CA PHE A 428 4.46 -2.62 26.01
C PHE A 428 3.06 -3.22 26.12
N ALA A 429 2.43 -3.08 27.28
CA ALA A 429 1.04 -3.47 27.46
C ALA A 429 0.25 -2.46 28.30
N TRP A 430 -1.06 -2.40 28.07
CA TRP A 430 -1.99 -1.69 28.94
C TRP A 430 -2.40 -2.54 30.14
N PRO A 431 -2.92 -1.96 31.24
CA PRO A 431 -3.22 -2.70 32.47
C PRO A 431 -4.38 -3.70 32.35
N ILE A 432 -5.16 -3.64 31.26
CA ILE A 432 -6.28 -4.56 30.97
C ILE A 432 -5.87 -5.67 30.00
N ASN A 433 -4.58 -5.84 29.73
CA ASN A 433 -4.10 -6.86 28.81
C ASN A 433 -4.40 -8.28 29.31
N GLU A 434 -4.59 -9.17 28.35
CA GLU A 434 -4.74 -10.60 28.55
C GLU A 434 -3.84 -11.34 27.55
N VAL A 435 -2.62 -11.66 27.98
CA VAL A 435 -1.66 -12.46 27.21
C VAL A 435 -1.76 -13.91 27.63
N ALA A 436 -2.09 -14.82 26.71
CA ALA A 436 -2.31 -16.23 27.03
C ALA A 436 -2.10 -17.17 25.84
N VAL A 437 -2.00 -18.49 26.09
CA VAL A 437 -1.96 -19.49 25.01
C VAL A 437 -3.32 -19.61 24.31
N MET A 438 -4.41 -19.51 25.06
CA MET A 438 -5.79 -19.48 24.60
C MET A 438 -6.67 -18.86 25.68
N GLY A 439 -7.95 -18.59 25.38
CA GLY A 439 -8.88 -18.08 26.38
C GLY A 439 -9.03 -19.02 27.59
N ALA A 440 -9.19 -18.44 28.79
CA ALA A 440 -9.21 -19.17 30.07
C ALA A 440 -10.19 -20.35 30.10
N GLU A 441 -11.38 -20.18 29.53
CA GLU A 441 -12.39 -21.24 29.46
C GLU A 441 -11.92 -22.44 28.62
N GLY A 442 -11.30 -22.16 27.48
CA GLY A 442 -10.72 -23.19 26.62
C GLY A 442 -9.56 -23.92 27.32
N ALA A 443 -8.65 -23.16 27.93
CA ALA A 443 -7.50 -23.72 28.64
C ALA A 443 -7.93 -24.60 29.82
N ALA A 444 -8.86 -24.11 30.64
CA ALA A 444 -9.36 -24.83 31.80
C ALA A 444 -10.06 -26.14 31.41
N ASN A 445 -10.86 -26.13 30.34
CA ASN A 445 -11.55 -27.32 29.83
C ASN A 445 -10.59 -28.39 29.29
N VAL A 446 -9.38 -28.01 28.88
CA VAL A 446 -8.35 -28.96 28.43
C VAL A 446 -7.53 -29.48 29.61
N ILE A 447 -7.04 -28.59 30.48
CA ILE A 447 -6.14 -28.92 31.59
C ILE A 447 -6.88 -29.70 32.67
N PHE A 448 -8.03 -29.18 33.11
CA PHE A 448 -8.82 -29.73 34.21
C PHE A 448 -9.95 -30.64 33.73
N ARG A 449 -9.89 -31.15 32.49
CA ARG A 449 -10.95 -31.97 31.88
C ARG A 449 -11.41 -33.13 32.77
N ARG A 450 -10.45 -33.83 33.38
CA ARG A 450 -10.72 -34.98 34.26
C ARG A 450 -11.33 -34.55 35.59
N GLU A 451 -10.85 -33.46 36.16
CA GLU A 451 -11.34 -32.91 37.43
C GLU A 451 -12.77 -32.39 37.29
N ILE A 452 -13.04 -31.63 36.22
CA ILE A 452 -14.38 -31.13 35.90
C ILE A 452 -15.35 -32.30 35.68
N ALA A 453 -14.94 -33.33 34.93
CA ALA A 453 -15.79 -34.48 34.64
C ALA A 453 -16.04 -35.39 35.86
N ALA A 454 -15.13 -35.41 36.83
CA ALA A 454 -15.22 -36.22 38.04
C ALA A 454 -15.87 -35.48 39.22
N ALA A 455 -16.15 -34.18 39.09
CA ALA A 455 -16.75 -33.37 40.14
C ALA A 455 -18.25 -33.61 40.28
N ASP A 456 -18.75 -33.52 41.51
CA ASP A 456 -20.19 -33.58 41.81
C ASP A 456 -20.96 -32.40 41.17
N ASP A 457 -20.30 -31.24 41.06
CA ASP A 457 -20.76 -30.07 40.31
C ASP A 457 -19.69 -29.63 39.29
N PRO A 458 -19.78 -30.14 38.04
CA PRO A 458 -18.86 -29.79 36.97
C PRO A 458 -18.85 -28.29 36.62
N GLU A 459 -19.98 -27.60 36.72
CA GLU A 459 -20.07 -26.19 36.35
C GLU A 459 -19.45 -25.29 37.43
N ALA A 460 -19.70 -25.57 38.72
CA ALA A 460 -19.02 -24.87 39.80
C ALA A 460 -17.51 -25.13 39.78
N THR A 461 -17.09 -26.37 39.50
CA THR A 461 -15.67 -26.72 39.37
C THR A 461 -15.04 -25.98 38.19
N ARG A 462 -15.70 -25.97 37.02
CA ARG A 462 -15.25 -25.22 35.84
C ARG A 462 -15.08 -23.73 36.17
N ALA A 463 -16.08 -23.11 36.79
CA ALA A 463 -16.02 -21.69 37.16
C ALA A 463 -14.85 -21.39 38.11
N ARG A 464 -14.57 -22.28 39.07
CA ARG A 464 -13.42 -22.17 39.98
C ARG A 464 -12.10 -22.24 39.23
N VAL A 465 -11.89 -23.28 38.44
CA VAL A 465 -10.59 -23.48 37.74
C VAL A 465 -10.35 -22.44 36.65
N VAL A 466 -11.40 -21.91 36.01
CA VAL A 466 -11.29 -20.78 35.08
C VAL A 466 -10.83 -19.51 35.81
N LYS A 467 -11.38 -19.24 36.99
CA LYS A 467 -10.97 -18.11 37.82
C LYS A 467 -9.51 -18.24 38.26
N GLU A 468 -9.11 -19.44 38.69
CA GLU A 468 -7.73 -19.77 39.08
C GLU A 468 -6.75 -19.61 37.92
N TYR A 469 -7.09 -20.13 36.73
CA TYR A 469 -6.28 -19.95 35.52
C TYR A 469 -6.10 -18.47 35.16
N ARG A 470 -7.19 -17.68 35.25
CA ARG A 470 -7.11 -16.24 35.00
C ARG A 470 -6.20 -15.53 35.99
N SER A 471 -6.31 -15.81 37.28
CA SER A 471 -5.51 -15.13 38.31
C SER A 471 -4.03 -15.51 38.26
N GLU A 472 -3.71 -16.76 37.95
CA GLU A 472 -2.33 -17.27 38.00
C GLU A 472 -1.56 -17.08 36.69
N LEU A 473 -2.24 -17.16 35.54
CA LEU A 473 -1.56 -17.25 34.23
C LEU A 473 -2.01 -16.20 33.21
N MET A 474 -3.11 -15.49 33.43
CA MET A 474 -3.60 -14.44 32.52
C MET A 474 -3.71 -13.07 33.17
N HIS A 475 -3.20 -12.89 34.39
CA HIS A 475 -3.22 -11.57 35.01
C HIS A 475 -2.32 -10.60 34.21
N PRO A 476 -2.65 -9.30 34.15
CA PRO A 476 -2.02 -8.34 33.24
C PRO A 476 -0.49 -8.15 33.41
N TYR A 477 0.05 -8.61 34.53
CA TYR A 477 1.48 -8.46 34.86
C TYR A 477 2.30 -9.72 34.55
N TYR A 478 1.65 -10.87 34.29
CA TYR A 478 2.33 -12.15 34.14
C TYR A 478 3.38 -12.13 33.02
N ALA A 479 3.04 -11.54 31.86
CA ALA A 479 3.97 -11.44 30.74
C ALA A 479 5.17 -10.53 31.03
N ALA A 480 4.95 -9.45 31.79
CA ALA A 480 6.01 -8.52 32.20
C ALA A 480 6.95 -9.14 33.24
N GLU A 481 6.42 -9.87 34.23
CA GLU A 481 7.21 -10.63 35.21
C GLU A 481 8.13 -11.67 34.57
N ARG A 482 7.79 -12.13 33.36
CA ARG A 482 8.59 -13.07 32.55
C ARG A 482 9.50 -12.40 31.54
N GLY A 483 9.49 -11.07 31.44
CA GLY A 483 10.28 -10.31 30.47
C GLY A 483 9.82 -10.48 29.01
N LEU A 484 8.56 -10.89 28.80
CA LEU A 484 7.95 -10.97 27.46
C LEU A 484 7.33 -9.63 27.03
N VAL A 485 7.06 -8.76 28.01
CA VAL A 485 6.65 -7.37 27.86
C VAL A 485 7.65 -6.54 28.69
N ASP A 486 8.17 -5.46 28.12
CA ASP A 486 9.18 -4.61 28.76
C ASP A 486 8.58 -3.70 29.83
N ASP A 487 7.33 -3.23 29.66
CA ASP A 487 6.60 -2.45 30.68
C ASP A 487 5.08 -2.52 30.53
N VAL A 488 4.35 -2.35 31.64
CA VAL A 488 2.89 -2.16 31.66
C VAL A 488 2.61 -0.69 31.97
N ILE A 489 2.11 0.04 30.98
CA ILE A 489 2.04 1.51 31.02
C ILE A 489 0.61 2.03 31.27
N ASP A 490 0.50 3.28 31.72
CA ASP A 490 -0.75 4.03 31.68
C ASP A 490 -1.19 4.26 30.22
N PRO A 491 -2.41 3.83 29.80
CA PRO A 491 -2.91 4.09 28.45
C PRO A 491 -2.79 5.55 28.02
N ALA A 492 -3.00 6.50 28.93
CA ALA A 492 -2.95 7.93 28.64
C ALA A 492 -1.54 8.42 28.24
N GLU A 493 -0.49 7.66 28.54
CA GLU A 493 0.91 7.98 28.24
C GLU A 493 1.42 7.33 26.94
N THR A 494 0.59 6.53 26.26
CA THR A 494 0.96 5.73 25.07
C THR A 494 1.73 6.55 24.03
N ARG A 495 1.24 7.74 23.67
CA ARG A 495 1.90 8.63 22.69
C ARG A 495 3.34 8.99 23.11
N ALA A 496 3.52 9.47 24.34
CA ALA A 496 4.82 9.84 24.87
C ALA A 496 5.77 8.63 24.95
N VAL A 497 5.26 7.44 25.25
CA VAL A 497 6.01 6.17 25.27
C VAL A 497 6.51 5.79 23.89
N LEU A 498 5.65 5.87 22.88
CA LEU A 498 6.02 5.54 21.51
C LEU A 498 7.06 6.53 20.99
N ILE A 499 6.87 7.84 21.18
CA ILE A 499 7.80 8.87 20.70
C ILE A 499 9.19 8.72 21.32
N ARG A 500 9.30 8.56 22.65
CA ARG A 500 10.62 8.39 23.30
C ARG A 500 11.31 7.10 22.87
N SER A 501 10.54 6.03 22.63
CA SER A 501 11.05 4.74 22.19
C SER A 501 11.58 4.81 20.76
N LEU A 502 10.85 5.46 19.85
CA LEU A 502 11.29 5.70 18.48
C LEU A 502 12.55 6.57 18.43
N ALA A 503 12.62 7.61 19.28
CA ALA A 503 13.81 8.44 19.38
C ALA A 503 15.06 7.64 19.79
N MET A 504 14.91 6.71 20.74
CA MET A 504 15.98 5.79 21.17
C MET A 504 16.37 4.82 20.05
N LEU A 505 15.40 4.23 19.35
CA LEU A 505 15.61 3.25 18.29
C LEU A 505 16.06 3.86 16.96
N ARG A 506 16.10 5.19 16.82
CA ARG A 506 16.38 5.90 15.57
C ARG A 506 17.70 5.47 14.89
N ALA A 507 18.68 5.03 15.68
CA ALA A 507 19.99 4.58 15.19
C ALA A 507 20.12 3.05 15.07
N LYS A 508 19.03 2.29 15.25
CA LYS A 508 19.00 0.83 15.14
C LYS A 508 19.64 0.38 13.83
N LYS A 509 20.50 -0.63 13.94
CA LYS A 509 21.06 -1.38 12.83
C LYS A 509 20.96 -2.85 13.19
N ALA A 510 20.27 -3.62 12.36
CA ALA A 510 20.23 -5.08 12.47
C ALA A 510 20.80 -5.68 11.18
N GLN A 511 21.55 -6.77 11.31
CA GLN A 511 22.09 -7.51 10.18
C GLN A 511 21.32 -8.82 10.02
N LEU A 512 20.84 -9.07 8.80
CA LEU A 512 20.27 -10.35 8.41
C LEU A 512 21.36 -11.26 7.86
N PRO A 513 21.17 -12.60 7.87
CA PRO A 513 22.06 -13.53 7.18
C PRO A 513 22.22 -13.19 5.70
N GLU A 514 23.44 -13.32 5.18
CA GLU A 514 23.73 -13.06 3.77
C GLU A 514 23.01 -14.06 2.85
N ARG A 515 22.23 -13.54 1.90
CA ARG A 515 21.49 -14.31 0.89
C ARG A 515 21.12 -13.43 -0.29
N LYS A 516 20.80 -14.04 -1.44
CA LYS A 516 20.31 -13.29 -2.62
C LYS A 516 18.97 -12.60 -2.35
N HIS A 517 18.05 -13.34 -1.75
CA HIS A 517 16.76 -12.89 -1.24
C HIS A 517 16.20 -13.99 -0.34
N GLY A 518 15.15 -13.68 0.43
CA GLY A 518 14.40 -14.69 1.16
C GLY A 518 13.49 -15.53 0.26
N THR A 519 12.86 -16.54 0.85
CA THR A 519 11.85 -17.38 0.20
C THR A 519 10.56 -17.31 1.02
N THR A 520 9.89 -16.16 0.93
CA THR A 520 8.61 -15.93 1.62
C THR A 520 7.55 -16.91 1.10
N PRO A 521 6.61 -17.41 1.92
CA PRO A 521 5.45 -18.14 1.44
C PRO A 521 4.65 -17.29 0.43
N ILE A 522 4.21 -17.89 -0.68
CA ILE A 522 3.43 -17.21 -1.74
C ILE A 522 1.96 -17.64 -1.69
#